data_AF-A0A7X9AK64-F1
#
_entry.id   AF-A0A7X9AK64-F1
#
_cell.length_a   1.000
_cell.length_b   1.000
_cell.length_c   1.000
_cell.angle_alpha   90.00
_cell.angle_beta   90.00
_cell.angle_gamma   90.00
#
_symmetry.space_group_name_H-M   'P 1'
#
loop_
_entity.id
_entity.type
_entity.pdbx_description
1 polymer ?
#
loop_
_entity_poly.entity_id
_entity_poly.type
_entity_poly.pdbx_seq_one_letter_code
_entity_poly.pdbx_strand_id
1 'polypeptide(L)' 'MTDRQEIFERINELAKNIDEDHEFTSIEEIEEFLDDVENQQYKEYDEIEKLYNELMELSFYEDEDL' A
#
# COMPACT_ATOMS: atom_id res chain seq x y z
N MET A 1 1.24 -16.90 6.53
CA MET A 1 0.97 -15.63 5.83
C MET A 1 2.27 -14.87 5.85
N THR A 2 2.72 -14.40 4.70
CA THR A 2 3.93 -13.57 4.58
C THR A 2 3.58 -12.15 4.99
N ASP A 3 4.52 -11.43 5.59
CA ASP A 3 4.35 -10.04 6.05
C ASP A 3 3.84 -9.13 4.92
N ARG A 4 4.27 -9.39 3.67
CA ARG A 4 3.78 -8.73 2.46
C ARG A 4 2.26 -8.83 2.26
N GLN A 5 1.69 -10.00 2.50
CA GLN A 5 0.27 -10.25 2.25
C GLN A 5 -0.61 -9.54 3.31
N GLU A 6 -0.14 -9.50 4.56
CA GLU A 6 -0.79 -8.78 5.65
C GLU A 6 -0.76 -7.25 5.44
N ILE A 7 0.37 -6.72 4.97
CA ILE A 7 0.47 -5.29 4.64
C ILE A 7 -0.47 -4.92 3.50
N PHE A 8 -0.54 -5.75 2.46
CA PHE A 8 -1.42 -5.50 1.32
C PHE A 8 -2.92 -5.52 1.72
N GLU A 9 -3.32 -6.47 2.59
CA GLU A 9 -4.68 -6.49 3.15
C GLU A 9 -5.00 -5.22 3.96
N ARG A 10 -4.05 -4.75 4.79
CA ARG A 10 -4.23 -3.49 5.54
C ARG A 10 -4.37 -2.27 4.64
N ILE A 11 -3.58 -2.17 3.58
CA ILE A 11 -3.72 -1.08 2.60
C ILE A 11 -5.12 -1.08 1.99
N ASN A 12 -5.66 -2.27 1.66
CA ASN A 12 -7.03 -2.40 1.14
C ASN A 12 -8.11 -2.05 2.18
N GLU A 13 -7.90 -2.34 3.45
CA GLU A 13 -8.82 -1.88 4.51
C GLU A 13 -8.82 -0.35 4.64
N LEU A 14 -7.67 0.30 4.48
CA LEU A 14 -7.55 1.76 4.50
C LEU A 14 -8.20 2.40 3.28
N ALA A 15 -7.98 1.83 2.09
CA ALA A 15 -8.63 2.25 0.85
C ALA A 15 -10.17 2.21 0.96
N LYS A 16 -10.72 1.17 1.59
CA LYS A 16 -12.17 1.05 1.82
C LYS A 16 -12.77 2.13 2.71
N ASN A 17 -11.97 2.79 3.54
CA ASN A 17 -12.42 3.95 4.32
C ASN A 17 -12.55 5.22 3.46
N ILE A 18 -11.80 5.28 2.35
CA ILE A 18 -11.84 6.37 1.37
C ILE A 18 -13.01 6.14 0.40
N ASP A 19 -13.08 4.95 -0.18
CA ASP A 19 -14.12 4.50 -1.08
C ASP A 19 -14.37 3.00 -0.85
N GLU A 20 -15.59 2.66 -0.41
CA GLU A 20 -15.97 1.29 0.01
C GLU A 20 -15.78 0.26 -1.12
N ASP A 21 -15.87 0.70 -2.38
CA ASP A 21 -15.69 -0.14 -3.56
C ASP A 21 -14.24 -0.16 -4.08
N HIS A 22 -13.33 0.61 -3.47
CA HIS A 22 -11.93 0.67 -3.88
C HIS A 22 -11.12 -0.50 -3.30
N GLU A 23 -10.43 -1.20 -4.18
CA GLU A 23 -9.56 -2.32 -3.84
C GLU A 23 -8.37 -2.32 -4.80
N PHE A 24 -7.17 -2.23 -4.23
CA PHE A 24 -5.93 -2.44 -4.95
C PHE A 24 -5.73 -3.92 -5.23
N THR A 25 -5.41 -4.23 -6.47
CA THR A 25 -5.10 -5.57 -6.97
C THR A 25 -3.60 -5.74 -7.26
N SER A 26 -2.85 -4.65 -7.35
CA SER A 26 -1.41 -4.64 -7.58
C SER A 26 -0.69 -3.54 -6.77
N ILE A 27 0.63 -3.66 -6.66
CA ILE A 27 1.48 -2.62 -6.05
C ILE A 27 1.53 -1.36 -6.92
N GLU A 28 1.44 -1.51 -8.25
CA GLU A 28 1.42 -0.40 -9.20
C GLU A 28 0.20 0.50 -8.98
N GLU A 29 -0.97 -0.07 -8.68
CA GLU A 29 -2.18 0.72 -8.37
C GLU A 29 -2.04 1.51 -7.05
N ILE A 30 -1.32 0.96 -6.07
CA ILE A 30 -1.00 1.67 -4.82
C ILE A 30 -0.03 2.82 -5.11
N GLU A 31 0.98 2.59 -5.95
CA GLU A 31 1.92 3.64 -6.37
C GLU A 31 1.20 4.76 -7.14
N GLU A 32 0.29 4.44 -8.07
CA GLU A 32 -0.53 5.43 -8.76
C GLU A 32 -1.40 6.24 -7.80
N PHE A 33 -1.98 5.59 -6.79
CA PHE A 33 -2.75 6.27 -5.74
C PHE A 33 -1.89 7.24 -4.93
N LEU A 34 -0.64 6.87 -4.63
CA LEU A 34 0.31 7.71 -3.88
C LEU A 34 0.93 8.83 -4.74
N ASP A 35 1.06 8.66 -6.05
CA ASP A 35 1.57 9.73 -6.93
C ASP A 35 0.53 10.84 -7.17
N ASP A 36 -0.76 10.55 -6.96
CA ASP A 36 -1.83 11.53 -7.09
C ASP A 36 -1.92 12.48 -5.88
N VAL A 37 -1.61 13.75 -6.13
CA VAL A 37 -1.66 14.83 -5.13
C VAL A 37 -3.08 15.04 -4.59
N GLU A 38 -4.13 14.73 -5.35
CA GLU A 38 -5.51 14.83 -4.85
C GLU A 38 -5.78 13.83 -3.71
N ASN A 39 -5.13 12.67 -3.70
CA ASN A 39 -5.31 11.65 -2.67
C ASN A 39 -4.66 12.03 -1.32
N GLN A 40 -3.73 12.99 -1.30
CA GLN A 40 -3.10 13.50 -0.08
C GLN A 40 -4.08 14.18 0.88
N GLN A 41 -5.30 14.48 0.43
CA GLN A 41 -6.35 15.02 1.29
C GLN A 41 -6.94 13.96 2.25
N TYR A 42 -6.79 12.67 1.94
CA TYR A 42 -7.33 11.59 2.73
C TYR A 42 -6.48 11.35 3.97
N LYS A 43 -7.13 11.11 5.10
CA LYS A 43 -6.43 10.90 6.38
C LYS A 43 -5.62 9.60 6.36
N GLU A 44 -6.09 8.64 5.59
CA GLU A 44 -5.53 7.30 5.42
C GLU A 44 -4.29 7.31 4.51
N TYR A 45 -4.08 8.37 3.72
CA TYR A 45 -2.98 8.48 2.76
C TYR A 45 -1.61 8.26 3.41
N ASP A 46 -1.31 8.95 4.51
CA ASP A 46 -0.03 8.85 5.22
C ASP A 46 0.25 7.41 5.69
N GLU A 47 -0.80 6.67 6.07
CA GLU A 47 -0.68 5.29 6.54
C GLU A 47 -0.52 4.32 5.37
N ILE A 48 -1.22 4.54 4.26
CA ILE A 48 -1.04 3.79 3.01
C ILE A 48 0.39 3.97 2.48
N GLU A 49 0.92 5.19 2.48
CA GLU A 49 2.30 5.48 2.04
C GLU A 49 3.33 4.73 2.88
N LYS A 50 3.17 4.74 4.20
CA LYS A 50 4.07 4.03 5.10
C LYS A 50 4.06 2.52 4.83
N LEU A 51 2.88 1.94 4.67
CA LEU A 51 2.71 0.50 4.40
C LEU A 51 3.26 0.12 3.02
N TYR A 52 3.10 0.98 2.00
CA TYR A 52 3.71 0.79 0.69
C TYR A 52 5.24 0.77 0.77
N ASN A 53 5.83 1.69 1.54
CA ASN A 53 7.28 1.71 1.74
C ASN A 53 7.75 0.44 2.46
N GLU A 54 7.01 -0.05 3.46
CA GLU A 54 7.30 -1.35 4.12
C GLU A 54 7.21 -2.53 3.13
N LEU A 55 6.25 -2.54 2.19
CA LEU A 55 6.16 -3.53 1.12
C LEU A 55 7.40 -3.51 0.22
N MET A 56 7.85 -2.31 -0.17
CA MET A 56 9.02 -2.14 -1.02
C MET A 56 10.31 -2.57 -0.31
N GLU A 57 10.46 -2.23 0.97
CA GLU A 57 11.59 -2.68 1.77
C GLU A 57 11.63 -4.20 1.89
N LEU A 58 10.50 -4.86 2.19
CA LEU A 58 10.44 -6.33 2.25
C LEU A 58 10.80 -6.98 0.92
N SER A 59 10.38 -6.40 -0.21
CA SER A 59 10.77 -6.90 -1.54
C SER A 59 12.27 -6.79 -1.81
N PHE A 60 12.93 -5.75 -1.25
CA PHE A 60 14.37 -5.56 -1.35
C PHE A 60 15.15 -6.54 -0.49
N TYR A 61 14.67 -6.83 0.73
CA TYR A 61 15.34 -7.77 1.64
C TYR A 61 15.23 -9.24 1.19
N GLU A 62 14.20 -9.61 0.41
CA GLU A 62 14.12 -10.95 -0.20
C GLU A 62 15.20 -11.19 -1.28
N ASP A 63 15.78 -10.14 -1.86
CA ASP A 63 16.85 -10.23 -2.86
C ASP A 63 18.28 -10.24 -2.26
N GLU A 64 18.47 -9.87 -0.98
CA GLU A 64 19.80 -9.82 -0.33
C GLU A 64 20.28 -11.17 0.25
N ASP A 65 19.42 -12.20 0.27
CA ASP A 65 19.73 -13.54 0.81
C ASP A 65 20.17 -14.58 -0.26
N LEU A 66 20.70 -14.14 -1.42
CA LEU A 66 21.21 -15.02 -2.51
C LEU A 66 22.74 -15.02 -2.69
#